data_AF-A0A0C9VH38-F1
#
_entry.id   AF-A0A0C9VH38-F1
#
_cell.length_a   1.000
_cell.length_b   1.000
_cell.length_c   1.000
_cell.angle_alpha   90.00
_cell.angle_beta   90.00
_cell.angle_gamma   90.00
#
_symmetry.space_group_name_H-M   'P 1'
#
loop_
_entity.id
_entity.type
_entity.pdbx_description
1 polymer ?
#
loop_
_entity_poly.entity_id
_entity_poly.type
_entity_poly.pdbx_seq_one_letter_code
_entity_poly.pdbx_strand_id
1 'polypeptide(L)'
;MSYNVTQRRRKHSYLDDLESFYYVFCWLICGYNGPRDSRVKTPDALKALESKDGGESKLLHLQNPFDLPVQSWFGPSIHELAVQLHDFCQSRLEASGPCPDADRDYAEYLGHIKDTIVNLAPEEEANFGNEDTAKLAAIENLATEFFRKRKIGEMDIDMEEPERKRPVWSQVAGNIEPPRRSKRLSRAQVGTKRKRRK
;
A
#
# COMPACT_ATOMS: atom_id res chain seq x y z
N MET A 1 9.73 13.78 -2.17
CA MET A 1 9.93 12.88 -3.32
C MET A 1 9.69 11.48 -2.80
N SER A 2 8.73 10.74 -3.36
CA SER A 2 8.30 9.42 -2.89
C SER A 2 9.31 8.35 -3.33
N TYR A 3 9.77 7.50 -2.42
CA TYR A 3 10.94 6.63 -2.59
C TYR A 3 10.62 5.22 -3.11
N ASN A 4 9.65 5.10 -4.03
CA ASN A 4 9.57 3.99 -5.00
C ASN A 4 9.88 4.50 -6.43
N VAL A 5 10.70 5.57 -6.48
CA VAL A 5 11.12 6.39 -7.64
C VAL A 5 12.67 6.42 -7.74
N THR A 6 13.37 5.62 -6.94
CA THR A 6 14.80 5.83 -6.61
C THR A 6 15.78 5.34 -7.66
N GLN A 7 15.38 4.40 -8.51
CA GLN A 7 16.05 4.21 -9.79
C GLN A 7 15.15 4.76 -10.89
N ARG A 8 15.14 6.08 -11.07
CA ARG A 8 14.51 6.78 -12.23
C ARG A 8 14.85 6.18 -13.61
N ARG A 9 15.82 5.25 -13.66
CA ARG A 9 16.34 4.58 -14.86
C ARG A 9 16.04 3.07 -14.93
N ARG A 10 15.52 2.43 -13.89
CA ARG A 10 15.13 1.01 -13.93
C ARG A 10 13.63 0.92 -14.22
N LYS A 11 13.25 -0.06 -15.05
CA LYS A 11 11.86 -0.35 -15.36
C LYS A 11 11.19 -0.93 -14.12
N HIS A 12 10.09 -0.32 -13.69
CA HIS A 12 9.21 -0.83 -12.65
C HIS A 12 8.81 -2.27 -12.97
N SER A 13 8.91 -3.14 -11.98
CA SER A 13 8.62 -4.57 -12.04
C SER A 13 7.53 -4.93 -11.05
N TYR A 14 6.91 -6.10 -11.20
CA TYR A 14 5.88 -6.56 -10.27
C TYR A 14 6.41 -6.77 -8.85
N LEU A 15 7.71 -7.04 -8.69
CA LEU A 15 8.36 -7.14 -7.38
C LEU A 15 8.32 -5.81 -6.63
N ASP A 16 8.44 -4.69 -7.35
CA ASP A 16 8.32 -3.36 -6.74
C ASP A 16 6.90 -3.13 -6.18
N ASP A 17 5.87 -3.72 -6.81
CA ASP A 17 4.50 -3.66 -6.31
C ASP A 17 4.32 -4.50 -5.04
N LEU A 18 4.88 -5.72 -5.00
CA LEU A 18 4.87 -6.59 -3.81
C LEU A 18 5.62 -5.96 -2.64
N GLU A 19 6.81 -5.41 -2.89
CA GLU A 19 7.60 -4.67 -1.91
C GLU A 19 6.85 -3.44 -1.40
N SER A 20 6.16 -2.71 -2.28
CA SER A 20 5.34 -1.57 -1.87
C SER A 20 4.17 -1.96 -0.97
N PHE A 21 3.50 -3.09 -1.26
CA PHE A 21 2.45 -3.63 -0.41
C PHE A 21 3.00 -4.01 0.97
N TYR A 22 4.14 -4.70 1.02
CA TYR A 22 4.83 -5.03 2.26
C TYR A 22 5.10 -3.80 3.12
N TYR A 23 5.64 -2.71 2.55
CA TYR A 23 5.89 -1.49 3.33
C TYR A 23 4.63 -0.83 3.83
N VAL A 24 3.56 -0.79 3.02
CA VAL A 24 2.26 -0.28 3.49
C VAL A 24 1.73 -1.14 4.64
N PHE A 25 1.88 -2.45 4.55
CA PHE A 25 1.51 -3.37 5.63
C PHE A 25 2.30 -3.10 6.91
N CYS A 26 3.63 -2.95 6.84
CA CYS A 26 4.47 -2.55 7.98
C CYS A 26 4.00 -1.24 8.62
N TRP A 27 3.64 -0.24 7.80
CA TRP A 27 3.09 1.03 8.27
C TRP A 27 1.77 0.88 9.02
N LEU A 28 0.89 -0.03 8.57
CA LEU A 28 -0.36 -0.31 9.24
C LEU A 28 -0.11 -0.98 10.59
N ILE A 29 0.70 -2.05 10.62
CA ILE A 29 0.86 -2.88 11.81
C ILE A 29 1.71 -2.23 12.91
N CYS A 30 2.59 -1.29 12.55
CA CYS A 30 3.41 -0.57 13.53
C CYS A 30 2.82 0.78 13.92
N GLY A 31 2.01 1.39 13.05
CA GLY A 31 1.50 2.75 13.20
C GLY A 31 0.14 2.88 13.88
N TYR A 32 -0.60 1.77 14.03
CA TYR A 32 -1.97 1.76 14.55
C TYR A 32 -2.10 0.82 15.75
N ASN A 33 -2.67 1.32 16.84
CA ASN A 33 -2.94 0.52 18.04
C ASN A 33 -4.20 -0.35 17.93
N GLY A 34 -5.03 -0.14 16.92
CA GLY A 34 -6.30 -0.84 16.75
C GLY A 34 -7.41 0.04 16.18
N PRO A 35 -8.64 -0.48 16.12
CA PRO A 35 -9.77 0.21 15.53
C PRO A 35 -10.13 1.41 16.38
N ARG A 36 -10.36 2.55 15.70
CA ARG A 36 -10.77 3.83 16.31
C ARG A 36 -9.74 4.49 17.21
N ASP A 37 -8.55 3.90 17.38
CA ASP A 37 -7.45 4.58 18.04
C ASP A 37 -6.71 5.49 17.05
N SER A 38 -6.14 6.56 17.58
CA SER A 38 -5.29 7.47 16.83
C SER A 38 -3.98 6.79 16.43
N ARG A 39 -3.34 7.28 15.37
CA ARG A 39 -2.01 6.79 14.99
C ARG A 39 -1.04 6.96 16.16
N VAL A 40 -0.32 5.90 16.47
CA VAL A 40 0.80 5.96 17.41
C VAL A 40 1.90 6.81 16.79
N LYS A 41 2.81 7.31 17.63
CA LYS A 41 4.07 7.85 17.14
C LYS A 41 4.75 6.79 16.26
N THR A 42 4.88 7.08 14.98
CA THR A 42 5.58 6.21 14.02
C THR A 42 6.98 5.87 14.55
N PRO A 43 7.37 4.59 14.57
CA PRO A 43 8.74 4.16 14.87
C PRO A 43 9.76 4.89 13.99
N ASP A 44 10.92 5.23 14.56
CA ASP A 44 11.94 5.97 13.83
C ASP A 44 12.50 5.16 12.65
N ALA A 45 12.52 3.83 12.75
CA ALA A 45 12.83 2.92 11.66
C ALA A 45 11.93 3.15 10.43
N LEU A 46 10.60 3.26 10.63
CA LEU A 46 9.66 3.53 9.53
C LEU A 46 9.81 4.94 8.95
N LYS A 47 10.14 5.94 9.78
CA LYS A 47 10.44 7.29 9.29
C LYS A 47 11.68 7.32 8.41
N ALA A 48 12.69 6.51 8.73
CA ALA A 48 13.89 6.38 7.93
C ALA A 48 13.59 5.85 6.52
N LEU A 49 12.58 4.99 6.37
CA LEU A 49 12.12 4.46 5.07
C LEU A 49 11.42 5.51 4.18
N GLU A 50 10.82 6.55 4.78
CA GLU A 50 10.17 7.66 4.06
C GLU A 50 11.13 8.82 3.76
N SER A 51 12.32 8.79 4.35
CA SER A 51 13.29 9.86 4.24
C SER A 51 13.80 10.03 2.79
N LYS A 52 14.54 11.12 2.57
CA LYS A 52 15.28 11.31 1.31
C LYS A 52 16.35 10.21 1.11
N ASP A 53 16.70 9.45 2.12
CA ASP A 53 17.62 8.32 1.99
C ASP A 53 16.86 6.99 2.12
N GLY A 54 15.53 7.02 1.95
CA GLY A 54 14.65 5.88 2.15
C GLY A 54 15.01 4.65 1.32
N GLY A 55 15.73 4.80 0.20
CA GLY A 55 16.17 3.68 -0.61
C GLY A 55 17.28 2.88 0.07
N GLU A 56 18.21 3.57 0.72
CA GLU A 56 19.26 2.94 1.51
C GLU A 56 18.68 2.33 2.79
N SER A 57 17.77 3.05 3.46
CA SER A 57 17.06 2.52 4.64
C SER A 57 16.25 1.26 4.32
N LYS A 58 15.59 1.21 3.16
CA LYS A 58 14.84 0.02 2.69
C LYS A 58 15.75 -1.15 2.40
N LEU A 59 16.87 -0.90 1.72
CA LEU A 59 17.88 -1.92 1.45
C LEU A 59 18.45 -2.46 2.77
N LEU A 60 18.83 -1.58 3.68
CA LEU A 60 19.36 -1.95 5.00
C LEU A 60 18.31 -2.73 5.80
N HIS A 61 17.05 -2.30 5.77
CA HIS A 61 15.94 -3.03 6.38
C HIS A 61 15.87 -4.46 5.85
N LEU A 62 15.84 -4.66 4.53
CA LEU A 62 15.78 -5.99 3.90
C LEU A 62 17.06 -6.82 4.02
N GLN A 63 18.18 -6.22 4.44
CA GLN A 63 19.44 -6.93 4.70
C GLN A 63 19.55 -7.44 6.14
N ASN A 64 18.72 -6.93 7.05
CA ASN A 64 18.70 -7.33 8.45
C ASN A 64 17.45 -8.16 8.74
N PRO A 65 17.46 -9.01 9.78
CA PRO A 65 16.24 -9.69 10.21
C PRO A 65 15.14 -8.69 10.56
N PHE A 66 13.89 -9.09 10.36
CA PHE A 66 12.73 -8.28 10.72
C PHE A 66 12.75 -7.89 12.22
N ASP A 67 12.81 -6.59 12.50
CA ASP A 67 12.92 -6.04 13.85
C ASP A 67 11.89 -4.93 14.16
N LEU A 68 10.92 -4.70 13.27
CA LEU A 68 9.95 -3.62 13.43
C LEU A 68 8.96 -3.94 14.56
N PRO A 69 8.61 -2.94 15.40
CA PRO A 69 7.71 -3.15 16.54
C PRO A 69 6.26 -3.24 16.06
N VAL A 70 5.78 -4.47 15.87
CA VAL A 70 4.36 -4.75 15.59
C VAL A 70 3.52 -4.45 16.83
N GLN A 71 2.42 -3.71 16.66
CA GLN A 71 1.53 -3.39 17.77
C GLN A 71 0.81 -4.65 18.27
N SER A 72 0.76 -4.83 19.60
CA SER A 72 0.25 -6.04 20.24
C SER A 72 -1.21 -6.34 19.91
N TRP A 73 -2.01 -5.32 19.56
CA TRP A 73 -3.40 -5.47 19.15
C TRP A 73 -3.59 -6.40 17.94
N PHE A 74 -2.63 -6.42 17.02
CA PHE A 74 -2.72 -7.25 15.82
C PHE A 74 -2.51 -8.75 16.10
N GLY A 75 -2.04 -9.12 17.29
CA GLY A 75 -1.77 -10.49 17.65
C GLY A 75 -0.48 -11.08 17.05
N PRO A 76 -0.07 -12.26 17.54
CA PRO A 76 1.16 -12.91 17.10
C PRO A 76 1.10 -13.38 15.65
N SER A 77 -0.07 -13.79 15.15
CA SER A 77 -0.23 -14.20 13.74
C SER A 77 0.15 -13.09 12.76
N ILE A 78 -0.18 -11.83 13.04
CA ILE A 78 0.20 -10.70 12.17
C ILE A 78 1.69 -10.40 12.24
N HIS A 79 2.32 -10.57 13.40
CA HIS A 79 3.77 -10.47 13.50
C HIS A 79 4.44 -11.56 12.66
N GLU A 80 3.97 -12.81 12.74
CA GLU A 80 4.48 -13.91 11.93
C GLU A 80 4.32 -13.64 10.44
N LEU A 81 3.18 -13.11 9.99
CA LEU A 81 2.99 -12.69 8.60
C LEU A 81 4.03 -11.63 8.20
N ALA A 82 4.28 -10.63 9.05
CA ALA A 82 5.25 -9.58 8.75
C ALA A 82 6.67 -10.14 8.54
N VAL A 83 7.06 -11.13 9.34
CA VAL A 83 8.33 -11.87 9.19
C VAL A 83 8.35 -12.65 7.87
N GLN A 84 7.29 -13.41 7.56
CA GLN A 84 7.23 -14.20 6.32
C GLN A 84 7.29 -13.33 5.06
N LEU A 85 6.57 -12.21 5.03
CA LEU A 85 6.60 -11.27 3.91
C LEU A 85 7.97 -10.57 3.80
N HIS A 86 8.61 -10.30 4.93
CA HIS A 86 9.97 -9.76 4.97
C HIS A 86 10.98 -10.74 4.36
N ASP A 87 10.96 -11.99 4.82
CA ASP A 87 11.83 -13.06 4.33
C ASP A 87 11.63 -13.29 2.81
N PHE A 88 10.39 -13.22 2.34
CA PHE A 88 10.09 -13.23 0.90
C PHE A 88 10.82 -12.10 0.17
N CYS A 89 10.67 -10.85 0.61
CA CYS A 89 11.31 -9.69 -0.01
C CYS A 89 12.85 -9.80 0.03
N GLN A 90 13.41 -10.24 1.16
CA GLN A 90 14.85 -10.46 1.33
C GLN A 90 15.36 -11.53 0.36
N SER A 91 14.68 -12.66 0.23
CA SER A 91 15.08 -13.73 -0.69
C SER A 91 15.15 -13.26 -2.15
N ARG A 92 14.23 -12.37 -2.56
CA ARG A 92 14.17 -11.82 -3.93
C ARG A 92 15.20 -10.71 -4.15
N LEU A 93 15.63 -10.03 -3.09
CA LEU A 93 16.76 -9.10 -3.13
C LEU A 93 18.09 -9.84 -3.34
N GLU A 94 18.27 -11.00 -2.69
CA GLU A 94 19.50 -11.80 -2.76
C GLU A 94 19.58 -12.69 -4.01
N ALA A 95 18.44 -13.00 -4.62
CA ALA A 95 18.37 -13.83 -5.81
C ALA A 95 19.12 -13.18 -6.99
N SER A 96 20.30 -13.72 -7.30
CA SER A 96 21.11 -13.36 -8.49
C SER A 96 20.68 -14.12 -9.76
N GLY A 97 19.50 -14.73 -9.74
CA GLY A 97 19.01 -15.67 -10.76
C GLY A 97 18.29 -15.05 -11.96
N PRO A 98 17.79 -15.90 -12.89
CA PRO A 98 16.98 -15.46 -14.02
C PRO A 98 15.73 -14.70 -13.57
N CYS A 99 15.17 -13.93 -14.49
CA CYS A 99 13.99 -13.10 -14.26
C CYS A 99 12.92 -13.91 -13.50
N PRO A 100 12.52 -13.47 -12.30
CA PRO A 100 11.61 -14.24 -11.48
C PRO A 100 10.23 -14.35 -12.15
N ASP A 101 9.55 -15.45 -11.87
CA ASP A 101 8.24 -15.78 -12.43
C ASP A 101 7.17 -15.09 -11.59
N ALA A 102 6.50 -14.11 -12.19
CA ALA A 102 5.48 -13.31 -11.53
C ALA A 102 4.36 -14.18 -10.94
N ASP A 103 3.88 -15.17 -11.69
CA ASP A 103 2.75 -15.99 -11.26
C ASP A 103 3.12 -16.82 -10.03
N ARG A 104 4.33 -17.38 -10.04
CA ARG A 104 4.88 -18.11 -8.90
C ARG A 104 5.08 -17.22 -7.68
N ASP A 105 5.68 -16.05 -7.86
CA ASP A 105 5.97 -15.12 -6.77
C ASP A 105 4.68 -14.58 -6.13
N TYR A 106 3.68 -14.22 -6.92
CA TYR A 106 2.37 -13.84 -6.39
C TYR A 106 1.70 -15.01 -5.65
N ALA A 107 1.80 -16.23 -6.19
CA ALA A 107 1.23 -17.40 -5.52
C ALA A 107 1.90 -17.69 -4.17
N GLU A 108 3.22 -17.56 -4.08
CA GLU A 108 4.02 -17.70 -2.85
C GLU A 108 3.65 -16.60 -1.85
N TYR A 109 3.65 -15.33 -2.29
CA TYR A 109 3.29 -14.18 -1.46
C TYR A 109 1.87 -14.28 -0.88
N LEU A 110 0.90 -14.65 -1.72
CA LEU A 110 -0.48 -14.88 -1.30
C LEU A 110 -0.63 -16.14 -0.43
N GLY A 111 0.28 -17.11 -0.56
CA GLY A 111 0.36 -18.29 0.29
C GLY A 111 0.55 -17.90 1.75
N HIS A 112 1.56 -17.07 2.03
CA HIS A 112 1.81 -16.54 3.38
C HIS A 112 0.57 -15.86 3.98
N ILE A 113 -0.11 -15.00 3.21
CA ILE A 113 -1.33 -14.32 3.68
C ILE A 113 -2.45 -15.33 3.99
N LYS A 114 -2.66 -16.33 3.13
CA LYS A 114 -3.69 -17.36 3.34
C LYS A 114 -3.39 -18.22 4.57
N ASP A 115 -2.14 -18.62 4.74
CA ASP A 115 -1.71 -19.44 5.88
C ASP A 115 -1.91 -18.68 7.19
N THR A 116 -1.55 -17.39 7.24
CA THR A 116 -1.87 -16.54 8.39
C THR A 116 -3.37 -16.41 8.63
N ILE A 117 -4.20 -16.24 7.60
CA ILE A 117 -5.66 -16.16 7.77
C ILE A 117 -6.22 -17.44 8.41
N VAL A 118 -5.71 -18.62 8.02
CA VAL A 118 -6.10 -19.89 8.63
C VAL A 118 -5.69 -19.94 10.11
N ASN A 119 -4.52 -19.41 10.44
CA ASN A 119 -3.99 -19.37 11.81
C ASN A 119 -4.61 -18.27 12.71
N LEU A 120 -5.24 -17.25 12.12
CA LEU A 120 -5.95 -16.19 12.85
C LEU A 120 -7.28 -16.67 13.46
N ALA A 121 -7.97 -17.60 12.80
CA ALA A 121 -9.27 -18.12 13.24
C ALA A 121 -9.33 -18.62 14.70
N PRO A 122 -8.28 -19.26 15.27
CA PRO A 122 -8.28 -19.67 16.68
C PRO A 122 -7.95 -18.56 17.70
N GLU A 123 -7.52 -17.35 17.31
CA GLU A 123 -7.13 -16.30 18.27
C GLU A 123 -8.31 -15.50 18.85
N GLU A 124 -9.48 -15.52 18.19
CA GLU A 124 -10.66 -14.74 18.60
C GLU A 124 -11.26 -15.17 19.94
N GLU A 125 -11.06 -16.41 20.38
CA GLU A 125 -11.62 -16.91 21.66
C GLU A 125 -10.75 -16.56 22.88
N ALA A 126 -9.53 -16.08 22.68
CA ALA A 126 -8.55 -16.00 23.77
C ALA A 126 -8.48 -14.65 24.51
N ASN A 127 -8.97 -13.53 23.96
CA ASN A 127 -8.56 -12.23 24.50
C ASN A 127 -9.57 -11.06 24.49
N PHE A 128 -10.81 -11.24 24.03
CA PHE A 128 -11.84 -10.23 24.30
C PHE A 128 -12.41 -10.46 25.71
N GLY A 129 -11.78 -9.84 26.70
CA GLY A 129 -12.38 -9.71 28.03
C GLY A 129 -13.82 -9.21 27.90
N ASN A 130 -14.75 -9.82 28.64
CA ASN A 130 -16.20 -9.58 28.60
C ASN A 130 -16.64 -8.10 28.69
N GLU A 131 -15.76 -7.17 29.04
CA GLU A 131 -16.04 -5.73 29.07
C GLU A 131 -16.14 -5.07 27.68
N ASP A 132 -15.40 -5.56 26.69
CA ASP A 132 -15.38 -4.90 25.37
C ASP A 132 -16.49 -5.39 24.44
N THR A 133 -16.96 -6.63 24.62
CA THR A 133 -18.16 -7.14 23.93
C THR A 133 -19.41 -6.37 24.33
N ALA A 134 -19.55 -5.99 25.61
CA ALA A 134 -20.65 -5.16 26.09
C ALA A 134 -20.64 -3.74 25.50
N LYS A 135 -19.45 -3.13 25.34
CA LYS A 135 -19.31 -1.81 24.70
C LYS A 135 -19.61 -1.87 23.21
N LEU A 136 -19.18 -2.93 22.52
CA LEU A 136 -19.47 -3.14 21.10
C LEU A 136 -20.97 -3.31 20.87
N ALA A 137 -21.64 -4.13 21.68
CA ALA A 137 -23.10 -4.29 21.63
C ALA A 137 -23.85 -2.98 21.93
N ALA A 138 -23.36 -2.17 22.88
CA ALA A 138 -23.95 -0.85 23.18
C ALA A 138 -23.84 0.12 21.99
N ILE A 139 -22.72 0.09 21.27
CA ILE A 139 -22.49 0.94 20.08
C ILE A 139 -23.36 0.50 18.91
N GLU A 140 -23.52 -0.81 18.71
CA GLU A 140 -24.39 -1.35 17.67
C GLU A 140 -25.87 -0.98 17.92
N ASN A 141 -26.30 -1.02 19.19
CA ASN A 141 -27.62 -0.53 19.60
C ASN A 141 -27.78 0.98 19.37
N LEU A 142 -26.76 1.79 19.68
CA LEU A 142 -26.76 3.24 19.44
C LEU A 142 -26.84 3.59 17.95
N ALA A 143 -26.09 2.88 17.11
CA ALA A 143 -26.16 3.05 15.66
C ALA A 143 -27.55 2.68 15.13
N THR A 144 -28.11 1.56 15.60
CA THR A 144 -29.44 1.10 15.20
C THR A 144 -30.54 2.09 15.63
N GLU A 145 -30.47 2.62 16.85
CA GLU A 145 -31.34 3.70 17.33
C GLU A 145 -31.22 4.98 16.49
N PHE A 146 -30.00 5.38 16.14
CA PHE A 146 -29.75 6.56 15.32
C PHE A 146 -30.39 6.43 13.93
N PHE A 147 -30.21 5.29 13.27
CA PHE A 147 -30.85 5.02 11.97
C PHE A 147 -32.37 4.92 12.07
N ARG A 148 -32.90 4.35 13.16
CA ARG A 148 -34.35 4.28 13.40
C ARG A 148 -34.97 5.67 13.59
N LYS A 149 -34.32 6.54 14.37
CA LYS A 149 -34.77 7.93 14.57
C LYS A 149 -34.70 8.75 13.29
N ARG A 150 -33.69 8.52 12.45
CA ARG A 150 -33.58 9.16 11.13
C ARG A 150 -34.70 8.73 10.17
N LYS A 151 -35.09 7.46 10.21
CA LYS A 151 -36.19 6.92 9.39
C LYS A 151 -37.58 7.40 9.83
N ILE A 152 -37.73 7.86 11.07
CA ILE A 152 -38.97 8.47 11.59
C ILE A 152 -39.00 9.98 11.32
N GLY A 153 -37.84 10.59 11.03
CA GLY A 153 -37.69 12.01 10.68
C GLY A 153 -37.87 12.34 9.19
N GLU A 154 -38.19 11.38 8.33
CA GLU A 154 -38.78 11.65 7.01
C GLU A 154 -40.25 12.08 7.18
N MET A 155 -40.45 13.22 7.86
CA MET A 155 -41.58 14.11 7.57
C MET A 155 -41.11 15.00 6.44
N ASP A 156 -41.93 15.08 5.40
CA ASP A 156 -41.72 15.84 4.16
C ASP A 156 -41.11 17.22 4.42
N ILE A 157 -39.80 17.33 4.17
CA ILE A 157 -39.14 18.62 3.98
C ILE A 157 -39.04 18.77 2.47
N ASP A 158 -39.91 19.62 1.91
CA ASP A 158 -39.77 20.16 0.56
C ASP A 158 -38.42 20.89 0.47
N MET A 159 -37.37 20.14 0.14
CA MET A 159 -36.07 20.70 -0.16
C MET A 159 -36.10 21.25 -1.59
N GLU A 160 -36.28 22.56 -1.70
CA GLU A 160 -35.87 23.31 -2.88
C GLU A 160 -34.43 22.94 -3.24
N GLU A 161 -34.25 22.40 -4.44
CA GLU A 161 -32.99 21.90 -4.97
C GLU A 161 -31.94 23.02 -5.00
N PRO A 162 -30.90 23.01 -4.15
CA PRO A 162 -29.90 24.06 -4.19
C PRO A 162 -29.07 23.90 -5.46
N GLU A 163 -28.99 24.98 -6.25
CA GLU A 163 -28.20 25.06 -7.47
C GLU A 163 -26.80 24.47 -7.26
N ARG A 164 -26.55 23.33 -7.91
CA ARG A 164 -25.28 22.61 -7.84
C ARG A 164 -24.17 23.45 -8.44
N LYS A 165 -23.50 24.24 -7.60
CA LYS A 165 -22.25 24.91 -7.97
C LYS A 165 -21.23 23.83 -8.35
N ARG A 166 -20.80 23.86 -9.62
CA ARG A 166 -19.81 22.92 -10.14
C ARG A 166 -18.51 23.03 -9.33
N PRO A 167 -17.85 21.89 -9.04
CA PRO A 167 -16.63 21.89 -8.24
C PRO A 167 -15.50 22.69 -8.92
N VAL A 168 -14.72 23.41 -8.11
CA VAL A 168 -13.67 24.36 -8.53
C VAL A 168 -12.63 23.75 -9.48
N TRP A 169 -12.38 22.45 -9.40
CA TRP A 169 -11.45 21.76 -10.30
C TRP A 169 -11.95 21.65 -11.75
N SER A 170 -13.26 21.79 -12.01
CA SER A 170 -13.78 21.87 -13.40
C SER A 170 -13.48 23.21 -14.08
N GLN A 171 -12.98 24.22 -13.35
CA GLN A 171 -12.68 25.55 -13.91
C GLN A 171 -11.22 25.71 -14.36
N VAL A 172 -10.33 24.76 -14.01
CA VAL A 172 -8.89 24.87 -14.28
C VAL A 172 -8.46 24.19 -15.60
N ALA A 173 -9.35 23.43 -16.25
CA ALA A 173 -9.03 22.68 -17.47
C ALA A 173 -8.98 23.52 -18.78
N GLY A 174 -9.07 24.85 -18.69
CA GLY A 174 -9.28 25.72 -19.86
C GLY A 174 -8.08 26.09 -20.73
N ASN A 175 -6.82 25.90 -20.29
CA ASN A 175 -5.67 26.52 -20.99
C ASN A 175 -4.44 25.62 -21.23
N ILE A 176 -4.57 24.30 -21.19
CA ILE A 176 -3.44 23.43 -21.58
C ILE A 176 -3.49 23.26 -23.11
N GLU A 177 -2.75 24.11 -23.82
CA GLU A 177 -2.48 23.92 -25.25
C GLU A 177 -1.90 22.50 -25.47
N PRO A 178 -2.46 21.73 -26.41
CA PRO A 178 -1.91 20.41 -26.73
C PRO A 178 -0.50 20.59 -27.31
N PRO A 179 0.46 19.70 -26.95
CA PRO A 179 1.81 19.79 -27.46
C PRO A 179 1.82 19.69 -28.99
N ARG A 180 2.41 20.70 -29.64
CA ARG A 180 2.61 20.74 -31.08
C ARG A 180 3.37 19.49 -31.52
N ARG A 181 2.71 18.63 -32.30
CA ARG A 181 3.31 17.51 -33.02
C ARG A 181 4.55 18.00 -33.78
N SER A 182 5.74 17.64 -33.31
CA SER A 182 6.96 17.84 -34.08
C SER A 182 6.90 16.92 -35.30
N LYS A 183 6.96 17.53 -36.49
CA LYS A 183 7.03 16.82 -37.76
C LYS A 183 8.30 15.97 -37.74
N ARG A 184 8.14 14.65 -37.72
CA ARG A 184 9.21 13.68 -38.04
C ARG A 184 9.79 14.05 -39.40
N LEU A 185 11.01 14.56 -39.41
CA LEU A 185 11.83 14.68 -40.61
C LEU A 185 12.17 13.26 -41.10
N SER A 186 11.63 12.93 -42.25
CA SER A 186 11.97 11.74 -43.02
C SER A 186 13.36 11.88 -43.65
N ARG A 187 14.14 10.80 -43.55
CA ARG A 187 15.07 10.30 -44.59
C ARG A 187 16.26 11.21 -44.99
N ALA A 188 17.46 10.75 -44.64
CA ALA A 188 18.59 10.78 -45.55
C ALA A 188 19.32 9.43 -45.48
N GLN A 189 19.20 8.65 -46.57
CA GLN A 189 20.10 7.55 -46.87
C GLN A 189 21.50 8.12 -47.05
N VAL A 190 22.47 7.65 -46.28
CA VAL A 190 23.89 7.76 -46.66
C VAL A 190 24.45 6.35 -46.61
N GLY A 191 24.50 5.71 -47.78
CA GLY A 191 25.43 4.62 -47.98
C GLY A 191 26.85 5.18 -48.05
N THR A 192 27.85 4.40 -47.64
CA THR A 192 28.91 3.93 -48.54
C THR A 192 29.99 3.11 -47.82
N LYS A 193 30.36 2.02 -48.51
CA LYS A 193 31.73 1.49 -48.70
C LYS A 193 32.43 0.76 -47.54
N ARG A 194 32.39 -0.58 -47.66
CA ARG A 194 33.55 -1.46 -47.97
C ARG A 194 34.94 -0.89 -47.65
N LYS A 195 35.66 -1.59 -46.76
CA LYS A 195 37.07 -1.94 -47.01
C LYS A 195 37.41 -3.26 -46.31
N ARG A 196 37.51 -4.31 -47.14
CA ARG A 196 38.32 -5.51 -46.83
C ARG A 196 39.77 -5.06 -46.78
N ARG A 197 40.52 -5.47 -45.76
CA ARG A 197 41.96 -5.67 -45.88
C ARG A 197 42.29 -7.08 -45.41
N LYS A 198 43.15 -7.70 -46.22
CA LYS A 198 43.81 -8.98 -46.03
C LYS A 198 44.77 -8.91 -44.87
#